data_AF-A0A835HFK5-F1
#
_entry.id   AF-A0A835HFK5-F1
#
_cell.length_a   1.000
_cell.length_b   1.000
_cell.length_c   1.000
_cell.angle_alpha   90.00
_cell.angle_beta   90.00
_cell.angle_gamma   90.00
#
_symmetry.space_group_name_H-M   'P 1'
#
loop_
_entity.id
_entity.type
_entity.pdbx_description
1 polymer ?
#
loop_
_entity_poly.entity_id
_entity_poly.type
_entity_poly.pdbx_seq_one_letter_code
_entity_poly.pdbx_strand_id
1 'polypeptide(L)'
;MIYLSITCATSSLKGTVEANGSLCDGKNSLELKSLLERYARSLGRHFPDAVEEIVGVANGQTSFEVFGSDVIDWMNLAVFFNAWKLCSHELDSSDTDEHRYSSWGTVAKLIEKYTMAKLKSLQPLIQSPGVDLATLVQIVTETMAWHSIIIQSCIRSLVPSGKKKKKSGPSDNSTSPLLQAIHGSAQSLCGIIEEVTKWLKGQLNTPVAEKFDILYSYLHQGGCNEGPGNVLKVLEALVSSSTDLEHGERISMALSKWNSAEVLTKIVIGQGMELHEFLHICESKLKLLQSLRQQF
;
A
#
# COMPACT_ATOMS: atom_id res chain seq x y z
N MET A 1 -18.02 -1.35 -2.09
CA MET A 1 -17.45 -0.99 -0.77
C MET A 1 -16.94 0.44 -0.75
N ILE A 2 -15.94 0.80 -1.59
CA ILE A 2 -15.33 2.15 -1.64
C ILE A 2 -16.34 3.31 -1.63
N TYR A 3 -17.32 3.30 -2.55
CA TYR A 3 -18.36 4.35 -2.60
C TYR A 3 -19.09 4.51 -1.26
N LEU A 4 -19.53 3.41 -0.66
CA LEU A 4 -20.21 3.43 0.64
C LEU A 4 -19.27 3.89 1.75
N SER A 5 -17.98 3.51 1.74
CA SER A 5 -16.98 4.00 2.69
C SER A 5 -16.80 5.53 2.60
N ILE A 6 -16.74 6.08 1.38
CA ILE A 6 -16.67 7.52 1.13
C ILE A 6 -17.94 8.22 1.61
N THR A 7 -19.11 7.70 1.24
CA THR A 7 -20.42 8.25 1.63
C THR A 7 -20.61 8.22 3.13
N CYS A 8 -20.26 7.12 3.79
CA CYS A 8 -20.21 7.00 5.23
C CYS A 8 -19.34 8.11 5.80
N ALA A 9 -18.03 8.10 5.52
CA ALA A 9 -17.08 9.08 6.05
C ALA A 9 -17.57 10.54 5.91
N THR A 10 -18.13 10.88 4.75
CA THR A 10 -18.70 12.21 4.45
C THR A 10 -19.97 12.52 5.26
N SER A 11 -20.90 11.58 5.35
CA SER A 11 -22.21 11.77 5.98
C SER A 11 -22.10 12.02 7.48
N SER A 12 -21.23 11.29 8.19
CA SER A 12 -21.00 11.51 9.63
C SER A 12 -20.43 12.91 9.92
N LEU A 13 -19.68 13.48 8.98
CA LEU A 13 -19.05 14.79 9.13
C LEU A 13 -19.97 15.95 8.77
N LYS A 14 -20.98 15.70 7.91
CA LYS A 14 -22.03 16.69 7.59
C LYS A 14 -23.14 16.73 8.66
N GLY A 15 -23.32 15.65 9.42
CA GLY A 15 -24.31 15.53 10.48
C GLY A 15 -24.16 16.52 11.66
N THR A 16 -23.07 17.27 11.76
CA THR A 16 -22.93 18.40 12.71
C THR A 16 -23.56 19.71 12.21
N VAL A 17 -24.10 19.78 10.99
CA VAL A 17 -24.64 21.03 10.38
C VAL A 17 -26.03 20.87 9.73
N GLU A 18 -26.80 19.83 10.07
CA GLU A 18 -28.22 19.79 9.65
C GLU A 18 -29.13 20.22 10.80
N ALA A 19 -29.62 21.46 10.71
CA ALA A 19 -30.57 22.08 11.63
C ALA A 19 -31.95 21.40 11.70
N ASN A 20 -32.13 20.25 11.05
CA ASN A 20 -33.40 19.54 10.95
C ASN A 20 -33.21 18.02 11.11
N GLY A 21 -32.67 17.55 12.25
CA GLY A 21 -32.97 16.23 12.85
C GLY A 21 -32.91 14.95 12.00
N SER A 22 -32.37 14.97 10.79
CA SER A 22 -32.21 13.78 9.95
C SER A 22 -30.92 13.11 10.36
N LEU A 23 -31.05 11.99 11.09
CA LEU A 23 -29.96 11.09 11.42
C LEU A 23 -29.13 10.79 10.16
N CYS A 24 -27.82 10.61 10.35
CA CYS A 24 -26.93 9.92 9.40
C CYS A 24 -27.71 8.75 8.76
N ASP A 25 -27.75 8.67 7.43
CA ASP A 25 -28.51 7.66 6.71
C ASP A 25 -27.99 6.26 7.08
N GLY A 26 -28.57 5.70 8.15
CA GLY A 26 -28.14 4.44 8.76
C GLY A 26 -28.16 3.28 7.78
N LYS A 27 -28.92 3.42 6.69
CA LYS A 27 -28.92 2.49 5.57
C LYS A 27 -27.53 2.31 4.94
N ASN A 28 -26.79 3.39 4.70
CA ASN A 28 -25.46 3.30 4.09
C ASN A 28 -24.45 2.65 5.05
N SER A 29 -24.56 2.94 6.34
CA SER A 29 -23.73 2.33 7.38
C SER A 29 -24.00 0.81 7.51
N LEU A 30 -25.28 0.41 7.48
CA LEU A 30 -25.68 -1.01 7.50
C LEU A 30 -25.29 -1.75 6.22
N GLU A 31 -25.44 -1.14 5.04
CA GLU A 31 -24.96 -1.72 3.78
C GLU A 31 -23.44 -1.89 3.79
N LEU A 32 -22.69 -0.89 4.26
CA LEU A 32 -21.23 -0.99 4.38
C LEU A 32 -20.84 -2.11 5.35
N LYS A 33 -21.51 -2.23 6.51
CA LYS A 33 -21.31 -3.33 7.46
C LYS A 33 -21.52 -4.70 6.81
N SER A 34 -22.63 -4.88 6.09
CA SER A 34 -22.93 -6.14 5.38
C SER A 34 -21.85 -6.50 4.35
N LEU A 35 -21.30 -5.50 3.66
CA LEU A 35 -20.18 -5.71 2.74
C LEU A 35 -18.88 -6.07 3.48
N LEU A 36 -18.58 -5.43 4.61
CA LEU A 36 -17.42 -5.76 5.45
C LEU A 36 -17.51 -7.18 6.00
N GLU A 37 -18.69 -7.62 6.42
CA GLU A 37 -18.94 -8.99 6.85
C GLU A 37 -18.77 -10.02 5.72
N ARG A 38 -19.11 -9.64 4.48
CA ARG A 38 -18.83 -10.48 3.31
C ARG A 38 -17.34 -10.51 2.97
N TYR A 39 -16.64 -9.39 3.10
CA TYR A 39 -15.19 -9.31 2.84
C TYR A 39 -14.40 -10.10 3.89
N ALA A 40 -14.71 -9.96 5.18
CA ALA A 40 -14.10 -10.80 6.21
C ALA A 40 -14.31 -12.30 5.92
N ARG A 41 -15.53 -12.68 5.47
CA ARG A 41 -15.81 -14.06 5.07
C ARG A 41 -15.02 -14.53 3.86
N SER A 42 -14.74 -13.68 2.87
CA SER A 42 -13.86 -14.06 1.76
C SER A 42 -12.42 -14.25 2.19
N LEU A 43 -12.00 -13.64 3.30
CA LEU A 43 -10.71 -13.90 3.98
C LEU A 43 -10.77 -15.09 4.95
N GLY A 44 -11.87 -15.85 4.95
CA GLY A 44 -12.02 -17.03 5.79
C GLY A 44 -12.21 -16.72 7.28
N ARG A 45 -12.72 -15.53 7.62
CA ARG A 45 -12.96 -15.11 9.01
C ARG A 45 -14.35 -14.53 9.22
N HIS A 46 -14.83 -14.65 10.46
CA HIS A 46 -15.99 -13.88 10.90
C HIS A 46 -15.55 -12.44 11.20
N PHE A 47 -16.46 -11.47 11.06
CA PHE A 47 -16.10 -10.06 11.05
C PHE A 47 -15.49 -9.53 12.37
N PRO A 48 -16.09 -9.76 13.55
CA PRO A 48 -15.47 -9.49 14.85
C PRO A 48 -14.06 -10.07 14.98
N ASP A 49 -13.87 -11.34 14.64
CA ASP A 49 -12.58 -12.04 14.75
C ASP A 49 -11.54 -11.39 13.82
N ALA A 50 -11.94 -11.02 12.59
CA ALA A 50 -11.08 -10.31 11.67
C ALA A 50 -10.65 -8.93 12.22
N VAL A 51 -11.55 -8.21 12.89
CA VAL A 51 -11.22 -6.93 13.53
C VAL A 51 -10.23 -7.15 14.69
N GLU A 52 -10.43 -8.18 15.51
CA GLU A 52 -9.50 -8.53 16.60
C GLU A 52 -8.11 -8.88 16.07
N GLU A 53 -8.02 -9.68 15.00
CA GLU A 53 -6.74 -10.02 14.35
C GLU A 53 -6.04 -8.76 13.82
N ILE A 54 -6.76 -7.87 13.14
CA ILE A 54 -6.21 -6.59 12.64
C ILE A 54 -5.65 -5.74 13.78
N VAL A 55 -6.40 -5.61 14.88
CA VAL A 55 -5.97 -4.84 16.05
C VAL A 55 -4.76 -5.48 16.71
N GLY A 56 -4.76 -6.81 16.86
CA GLY A 56 -3.65 -7.58 17.40
C GLY A 56 -2.36 -7.35 16.62
N VAL A 57 -2.42 -7.42 15.28
CA VAL A 57 -1.26 -7.20 14.41
C VAL A 57 -0.79 -5.74 14.49
N ALA A 58 -1.71 -4.78 14.42
CA ALA A 58 -1.39 -3.36 14.51
C ALA A 58 -0.72 -3.01 15.86
N ASN A 59 -1.13 -3.66 16.95
CA ASN A 59 -0.52 -3.50 18.27
C ASN A 59 0.76 -4.33 18.47
N GLY A 60 1.06 -5.27 17.58
CA GLY A 60 2.23 -6.15 17.68
C GLY A 60 2.03 -7.31 18.67
N GLN A 61 0.77 -7.63 18.98
CA GLN A 61 0.40 -8.80 19.78
C GLN A 61 0.45 -10.09 18.93
N THR A 62 0.22 -9.96 17.62
CA THR A 62 0.29 -11.06 16.64
C THR A 62 1.18 -10.67 15.45
N SER A 63 1.72 -11.69 14.75
CA SER A 63 2.53 -11.49 13.54
C SER A 63 1.65 -11.30 12.30
N PHE A 64 2.22 -10.74 11.23
CA PHE A 64 1.55 -10.63 9.93
C PHE A 64 1.31 -11.99 9.25
N GLU A 65 1.87 -13.08 9.76
CA GLU A 65 1.69 -14.43 9.19
C GLU A 65 0.23 -14.90 9.27
N VAL A 66 -0.52 -14.39 10.25
CA VAL A 66 -1.96 -14.67 10.41
C VAL A 66 -2.76 -14.25 9.17
N PHE A 67 -2.30 -13.24 8.43
CA PHE A 67 -2.94 -12.78 7.20
C PHE A 67 -2.60 -13.63 5.96
N GLY A 68 -1.59 -14.50 6.05
CA GLY A 68 -1.18 -15.36 4.94
C GLY A 68 -0.82 -14.58 3.67
N SER A 69 -1.25 -15.10 2.51
CA SER A 69 -1.05 -14.47 1.19
C SER A 69 -1.89 -13.20 0.99
N ASP A 70 -2.94 -13.01 1.78
CA ASP A 70 -4.00 -12.04 1.50
C ASP A 70 -3.80 -10.75 2.30
N VAL A 71 -2.56 -10.47 2.72
CA VAL A 71 -2.18 -9.32 3.56
C VAL A 71 -2.67 -7.98 3.05
N ILE A 72 -2.67 -7.77 1.73
CA ILE A 72 -3.19 -6.54 1.12
C ILE A 72 -4.69 -6.42 1.33
N ASP A 73 -5.44 -7.52 1.19
CA ASP A 73 -6.88 -7.54 1.44
C ASP A 73 -7.22 -7.32 2.91
N TRP A 74 -6.43 -7.88 3.83
CA TRP A 74 -6.54 -7.62 5.26
C TRP A 74 -6.32 -6.15 5.61
N MET A 75 -5.31 -5.51 5.00
CA MET A 75 -5.06 -4.08 5.18
C MET A 75 -6.17 -3.23 4.57
N ASN A 76 -6.70 -3.61 3.40
CA ASN A 76 -7.85 -2.94 2.78
C ASN A 76 -9.11 -3.06 3.64
N LEU A 77 -9.37 -4.23 4.23
CA LEU A 77 -10.45 -4.44 5.19
C LEU A 77 -10.33 -3.50 6.39
N ALA A 78 -9.12 -3.31 6.94
CA ALA A 78 -8.86 -2.37 8.03
C ALA A 78 -9.20 -0.91 7.64
N VAL A 79 -8.83 -0.50 6.42
CA VAL A 79 -9.15 0.83 5.88
C VAL A 79 -10.66 1.04 5.74
N PHE A 80 -11.39 0.06 5.19
CA PHE A 80 -12.83 0.16 5.03
C PHE A 80 -13.59 0.06 6.36
N PHE A 81 -13.08 -0.75 7.30
CA PHE A 81 -13.58 -0.81 8.67
C PHE A 81 -13.45 0.54 9.38
N ASN A 82 -12.30 1.22 9.24
CA ASN A 82 -12.10 2.56 9.78
C ASN A 82 -13.16 3.55 9.24
N ALA A 83 -13.46 3.50 7.94
CA ALA A 83 -14.50 4.34 7.34
C ALA A 83 -15.91 4.03 7.87
N TRP A 84 -16.22 2.75 8.13
CA TRP A 84 -17.49 2.36 8.74
C TRP A 84 -17.61 2.83 10.19
N LYS A 85 -16.54 2.67 10.99
CA LYS A 85 -16.49 3.08 12.40
C LYS A 85 -16.78 4.56 12.62
N LEU A 86 -16.43 5.41 11.65
CA LEU A 86 -16.77 6.84 11.69
C LEU A 86 -18.29 7.07 11.82
N CYS A 87 -19.11 6.20 11.22
CA CYS A 87 -20.54 6.41 11.00
C CYS A 87 -21.43 5.43 11.78
N SER A 88 -20.85 4.38 12.35
CA SER A 88 -21.58 3.47 13.21
C SER A 88 -21.75 4.07 14.61
N HIS A 89 -22.98 4.29 15.04
CA HIS A 89 -23.30 4.57 16.45
C HIS A 89 -23.31 3.29 17.31
N GLU A 90 -23.15 2.10 16.69
CA GLU A 90 -23.32 0.79 17.33
C GLU A 90 -22.18 0.37 18.29
N LEU A 91 -21.06 1.10 18.33
CA LEU A 91 -19.87 0.72 19.12
C LEU A 91 -19.66 1.58 20.38
N ASP A 92 -20.46 2.63 20.59
CA ASP A 92 -20.28 3.61 21.68
C ASP A 92 -21.30 3.42 22.82
N SER A 93 -21.29 2.27 23.48
CA SER A 93 -21.88 2.15 24.84
C SER A 93 -20.87 2.45 25.95
N SER A 94 -19.61 2.78 25.61
CA SER A 94 -18.59 3.25 26.54
C SER A 94 -18.09 4.64 26.13
N ASP A 95 -18.44 5.61 26.96
CA ASP A 95 -18.44 7.06 26.75
C ASP A 95 -17.02 7.70 26.77
N THR A 96 -16.14 7.34 25.83
CA THR A 96 -14.90 8.09 25.59
C THR A 96 -14.61 8.24 24.09
N ASP A 97 -14.60 9.49 23.61
CA ASP A 97 -14.24 9.91 22.24
C ASP A 97 -12.89 9.33 21.75
N GLU A 98 -12.02 8.92 22.68
CA GLU A 98 -10.70 8.34 22.41
C GLU A 98 -10.77 6.97 21.71
N HIS A 99 -11.81 6.17 22.00
CA HIS A 99 -11.98 4.85 21.36
C HIS A 99 -12.57 4.93 19.96
N ARG A 100 -13.34 5.99 19.66
CA ARG A 100 -14.01 6.15 18.36
C ARG A 100 -13.03 6.41 17.22
N TYR A 101 -11.96 7.16 17.48
CA TYR A 101 -10.94 7.49 16.47
C TYR A 101 -9.69 6.60 16.52
N SER A 102 -9.65 5.64 17.44
CA SER A 102 -8.55 4.68 17.59
C SER A 102 -8.27 3.84 16.32
N SER A 103 -9.28 3.64 15.47
CA SER A 103 -9.14 2.91 14.21
C SER A 103 -8.23 3.62 13.21
N TRP A 104 -8.15 4.95 13.23
CA TRP A 104 -7.22 5.71 12.39
C TRP A 104 -5.76 5.40 12.73
N GLY A 105 -5.46 5.36 14.03
CA GLY A 105 -4.15 4.96 14.54
C GLY A 105 -3.83 3.50 14.24
N THR A 106 -4.83 2.63 14.31
CA THR A 106 -4.70 1.20 13.97
C THR A 106 -4.30 1.02 12.50
N VAL A 107 -5.01 1.66 11.57
CA VAL A 107 -4.68 1.62 10.14
C VAL A 107 -3.30 2.21 9.87
N ALA A 108 -2.96 3.35 10.46
CA ALA A 108 -1.64 3.97 10.31
C ALA A 108 -0.51 3.03 10.76
N LYS A 109 -0.61 2.45 11.96
CA LYS A 109 0.36 1.49 12.49
C LYS A 109 0.48 0.25 11.63
N LEU A 110 -0.64 -0.26 11.12
CA LEU A 110 -0.67 -1.46 10.27
C LEU A 110 0.11 -1.21 8.97
N ILE A 111 -0.20 -0.11 8.27
CA ILE A 111 0.48 0.28 7.03
C ILE A 111 1.96 0.53 7.29
N GLU A 112 2.30 1.28 8.33
CA GLU A 112 3.68 1.61 8.68
C GLU A 112 4.50 0.35 8.96
N LYS A 113 4.06 -0.48 9.91
CA LYS A 113 4.79 -1.69 10.32
C LYS A 113 5.04 -2.62 9.15
N TYR A 114 4.01 -2.88 8.34
CA TYR A 114 4.15 -3.80 7.21
C TYR A 114 5.06 -3.23 6.12
N THR A 115 4.89 -1.95 5.79
CA THR A 115 5.75 -1.28 4.79
C THR A 115 7.20 -1.31 5.21
N MET A 116 7.50 -0.95 6.47
CA MET A 116 8.88 -0.95 6.98
C MET A 116 9.48 -2.35 7.04
N ALA A 117 8.70 -3.37 7.36
CA ALA A 117 9.14 -4.76 7.31
C ALA A 117 9.53 -5.17 5.88
N LYS A 118 8.72 -4.79 4.87
CA LYS A 118 9.01 -5.06 3.45
C LYS A 118 10.20 -4.28 2.91
N LEU A 119 10.36 -3.01 3.28
CA LEU A 119 11.54 -2.23 2.90
C LEU A 119 12.84 -2.87 3.45
N LYS A 120 12.80 -3.48 4.63
CA LYS A 120 13.93 -4.19 5.23
C LYS A 120 14.23 -5.53 4.53
N SER A 121 13.22 -6.27 4.08
CA SER A 121 13.43 -7.56 3.39
C SER A 121 13.91 -7.39 1.96
N LEU A 122 13.63 -6.25 1.33
CA LEU A 122 13.94 -5.95 -0.08
C LEU A 122 15.41 -5.63 -0.39
N GLN A 123 16.35 -5.87 0.52
CA GLN A 123 17.78 -5.60 0.27
C GLN A 123 18.60 -6.90 0.15
N PRO A 124 19.36 -7.10 -0.95
CA PRO A 124 19.42 -6.28 -2.18
C PRO A 124 18.17 -6.46 -3.08
N LEU A 125 17.79 -5.40 -3.81
CA LEU A 125 16.57 -5.35 -4.63
C LEU A 125 16.52 -6.42 -5.74
N ILE A 126 17.69 -6.83 -6.21
CA ILE A 126 17.81 -7.74 -7.34
C ILE A 126 17.83 -9.17 -6.82
N GLN A 127 16.73 -9.57 -6.19
CA GLN A 127 16.44 -10.96 -5.87
C GLN A 127 15.28 -11.43 -6.75
N SER A 128 15.51 -12.46 -7.55
CA SER A 128 14.43 -13.21 -8.19
C SER A 128 13.78 -14.08 -7.11
N PRO A 129 12.43 -14.06 -6.93
CA PRO A 129 11.42 -13.63 -7.90
C PRO A 129 10.84 -12.21 -7.71
N GLY A 130 11.42 -11.33 -6.88
CA GLY A 130 10.95 -9.94 -6.74
C GLY A 130 9.57 -9.78 -6.09
N VAL A 131 9.08 -10.82 -5.40
CA VAL A 131 7.72 -10.90 -4.81
C VAL A 131 7.42 -9.78 -3.81
N ASP A 132 8.43 -9.38 -3.02
CA ASP A 132 8.26 -8.32 -2.04
C ASP A 132 8.06 -6.93 -2.67
N LEU A 133 8.57 -6.69 -3.90
CA LEU A 133 8.41 -5.41 -4.58
C LEU A 133 6.96 -5.25 -5.05
N ALA A 134 6.37 -6.31 -5.61
CA ALA A 134 4.96 -6.31 -6.00
C ALA A 134 4.06 -5.98 -4.80
N THR A 135 4.35 -6.59 -3.64
CA THR A 135 3.63 -6.30 -2.40
C THR A 135 3.76 -4.83 -2.00
N LEU A 136 4.99 -4.27 -2.05
CA LEU A 136 5.22 -2.86 -1.74
C LEU A 136 4.47 -1.91 -2.68
N VAL A 137 4.45 -2.23 -3.97
CA VAL A 137 3.66 -1.48 -4.97
C VAL A 137 2.20 -1.50 -4.59
N GLN A 138 1.61 -2.66 -4.29
CA GLN A 138 0.20 -2.79 -3.91
C GLN A 138 -0.16 -2.03 -2.64
N ILE A 139 0.71 -2.01 -1.62
CA ILE A 139 0.48 -1.19 -0.41
C ILE A 139 0.26 0.29 -0.80
N VAL A 140 1.11 0.83 -1.67
CA VAL A 140 1.06 2.23 -2.10
C VAL A 140 -0.09 2.51 -3.07
N THR A 141 -0.30 1.62 -4.04
CA THR A 141 -1.27 1.82 -5.14
C THR A 141 -2.70 1.45 -4.74
N GLU A 142 -2.88 0.54 -3.79
CA GLU A 142 -4.19 0.08 -3.31
C GLU A 142 -4.49 0.59 -1.90
N THR A 143 -3.85 0.05 -0.86
CA THR A 143 -4.22 0.32 0.54
C THR A 143 -4.10 1.80 0.90
N MET A 144 -2.94 2.41 0.64
CA MET A 144 -2.74 3.83 0.89
C MET A 144 -3.63 4.71 0.01
N ALA A 145 -3.96 4.25 -1.20
CA ALA A 145 -4.87 4.98 -2.09
C ALA A 145 -6.28 5.04 -1.52
N TRP A 146 -6.81 3.90 -1.05
CA TRP A 146 -8.12 3.85 -0.41
C TRP A 146 -8.16 4.72 0.84
N HIS A 147 -7.13 4.64 1.68
CA HIS A 147 -7.05 5.46 2.87
C HIS A 147 -6.96 6.95 2.56
N SER A 148 -6.17 7.33 1.55
CA SER A 148 -6.06 8.72 1.08
C SER A 148 -7.39 9.27 0.55
N ILE A 149 -8.18 8.45 -0.14
CA ILE A 149 -9.50 8.85 -0.65
C ILE A 149 -10.48 9.07 0.51
N ILE A 150 -10.46 8.21 1.52
CA ILE A 150 -11.27 8.38 2.73
C ILE A 150 -10.87 9.67 3.47
N ILE A 151 -9.57 9.88 3.70
CA ILE A 151 -9.03 11.12 4.28
C ILE A 151 -9.56 12.32 3.49
N GLN A 152 -9.32 12.36 2.18
CA GLN A 152 -9.73 13.47 1.31
C GLN A 152 -11.24 13.75 1.39
N SER A 153 -12.05 12.71 1.45
CA SER A 153 -13.50 12.86 1.61
C SER A 153 -13.88 13.49 2.94
N CYS A 154 -13.19 13.10 4.02
CA CYS A 154 -13.35 13.72 5.33
C CYS A 154 -12.97 15.21 5.31
N ILE A 155 -11.80 15.55 4.74
CA ILE A 155 -11.32 16.94 4.64
C ILE A 155 -12.33 17.82 3.92
N ARG A 156 -12.78 17.40 2.74
CA ARG A 156 -13.75 18.15 1.91
C ARG A 156 -15.07 18.40 2.64
N SER A 157 -15.44 17.51 3.56
CA SER A 157 -16.66 17.65 4.35
C SER A 157 -16.47 18.64 5.52
N LEU A 158 -15.28 18.65 6.13
CA LEU A 158 -14.92 19.52 7.26
C LEU A 158 -14.56 20.95 6.84
N VAL A 159 -13.93 21.13 5.68
CA VAL A 159 -13.48 22.43 5.16
C VAL A 159 -14.19 22.69 3.82
N PRO A 160 -15.40 23.27 3.82
CA PRO A 160 -16.13 23.53 2.58
C PRO A 160 -15.40 24.60 1.75
N SER A 161 -14.78 24.20 0.65
CA SER A 161 -14.22 25.13 -0.34
C SER A 161 -15.35 25.79 -1.12
N GLY A 162 -15.85 26.92 -0.62
CA GLY A 162 -16.89 27.70 -1.28
C GLY A 162 -17.00 29.13 -0.76
N LYS A 163 -17.02 30.11 -1.68
CA LYS A 163 -17.24 31.55 -1.46
C LYS A 163 -18.63 31.88 -0.87
N LYS A 164 -19.03 31.32 0.27
CA LYS A 164 -20.18 31.80 1.04
C LYS A 164 -19.70 32.23 2.42
N LYS A 165 -19.40 33.53 2.49
CA LYS A 165 -19.16 34.30 3.71
C LYS A 165 -20.44 34.27 4.57
N LYS A 166 -20.65 33.23 5.38
CA LYS A 166 -21.60 33.29 6.50
C LYS A 166 -20.82 33.81 7.71
N LYS A 167 -21.20 34.98 8.22
CA LYS A 167 -20.78 35.49 9.53
C LYS A 167 -21.15 34.44 10.57
N SER A 168 -20.18 33.65 11.01
CA SER A 168 -20.22 32.95 12.29
C SER A 168 -19.30 33.73 13.21
N GLY A 169 -19.75 34.03 14.43
CA GLY A 169 -18.95 34.65 15.48
C GLY A 169 -17.75 33.77 15.88
N PRO A 170 -16.96 34.19 16.89
CA PRO A 170 -15.75 33.47 17.28
C PRO A 170 -16.15 32.09 17.82
N SER A 171 -16.13 31.07 16.96
CA SER A 171 -16.29 29.69 17.39
C SER A 171 -14.92 29.20 17.80
N ASP A 172 -14.82 28.75 19.04
CA ASP A 172 -13.61 28.26 19.69
C ASP A 172 -12.73 27.41 18.78
N ASN A 173 -11.44 27.77 18.73
CA ASN A 173 -10.33 27.07 18.07
C ASN A 173 -10.01 25.71 18.71
N SER A 174 -11.00 24.90 19.09
CA SER A 174 -10.78 23.52 19.50
C SER A 174 -10.74 22.64 18.25
N THR A 175 -9.55 22.16 17.89
CA THR A 175 -9.41 21.17 16.82
C THR A 175 -10.12 19.91 17.29
N SER A 176 -11.22 19.52 16.63
CA SER A 176 -11.96 18.30 16.96
C SER A 176 -11.00 17.10 17.01
N PRO A 177 -11.12 16.17 17.99
CA PRO A 177 -10.30 14.96 18.07
C PRO A 177 -10.27 14.16 16.76
N LEU A 178 -11.37 14.18 16.00
CA LEU A 178 -11.46 13.58 14.66
C LEU A 178 -10.54 14.26 13.65
N LEU A 179 -10.51 15.59 13.64
CA LEU A 179 -9.65 16.37 12.75
C LEU A 179 -8.18 16.09 13.05
N GLN A 180 -7.81 15.99 14.33
CA GLN A 180 -6.47 15.59 14.75
C GLN A 180 -6.13 14.15 14.31
N ALA A 181 -7.08 13.22 14.44
CA ALA A 181 -6.88 11.84 13.97
C ALA A 181 -6.69 11.75 12.45
N ILE A 182 -7.50 12.48 11.67
CA ILE A 182 -7.37 12.55 10.20
C ILE A 182 -6.03 13.16 9.82
N HIS A 183 -5.64 14.26 10.47
CA HIS A 183 -4.36 14.93 10.24
C HIS A 183 -3.18 14.01 10.57
N GLY A 184 -3.20 13.39 11.75
CA GLY A 184 -2.16 12.42 12.16
C GLY A 184 -2.06 11.26 11.19
N SER A 185 -3.19 10.78 10.65
CA SER A 185 -3.21 9.71 9.66
C SER A 185 -2.63 10.14 8.30
N ALA A 186 -2.97 11.34 7.83
CA ALA A 186 -2.38 11.91 6.62
C ALA A 186 -0.86 12.12 6.77
N GLN A 187 -0.43 12.62 7.94
CA GLN A 187 0.99 12.81 8.26
C GLN A 187 1.74 11.47 8.32
N SER A 188 1.15 10.44 8.91
CA SER A 188 1.71 9.09 8.94
C SER A 188 1.89 8.54 7.51
N LEU A 189 0.87 8.64 6.65
CA LEU A 189 1.00 8.23 5.24
C LEU A 189 2.12 8.98 4.50
N CYS A 190 2.24 10.30 4.70
CA CYS A 190 3.34 11.08 4.13
C CYS A 190 4.70 10.51 4.56
N GLY A 191 4.90 10.29 5.87
CA GLY A 191 6.17 9.76 6.39
C GLY A 191 6.50 8.38 5.82
N ILE A 192 5.51 7.50 5.68
CA ILE A 192 5.72 6.17 5.10
C ILE A 192 6.11 6.29 3.61
N ILE A 193 5.41 7.11 2.83
CA ILE A 193 5.72 7.31 1.40
C ILE A 193 7.09 7.99 1.22
N GLU A 194 7.49 8.89 2.12
CA GLU A 194 8.82 9.52 2.12
C GLU A 194 9.92 8.47 2.29
N GLU A 195 9.77 7.51 3.21
CA GLU A 195 10.73 6.42 3.38
C GLU A 195 10.75 5.48 2.17
N VAL A 196 9.60 5.15 1.57
CA VAL A 196 9.56 4.37 0.32
C VAL A 196 10.27 5.13 -0.81
N THR A 197 10.03 6.43 -0.94
CA THR A 197 10.66 7.31 -1.95
C THR A 197 12.16 7.37 -1.75
N LYS A 198 12.62 7.53 -0.51
CA LYS A 198 14.04 7.55 -0.15
C LYS A 198 14.71 6.22 -0.48
N TRP A 199 14.06 5.11 -0.16
CA TRP A 199 14.54 3.78 -0.51
C TRP A 199 14.63 3.60 -2.03
N LEU A 200 13.59 3.97 -2.79
CA LEU A 200 13.58 3.90 -4.26
C LEU A 200 14.71 4.73 -4.89
N LYS A 201 14.91 5.96 -4.42
CA LYS A 201 16.02 6.82 -4.86
C LYS A 201 17.37 6.17 -4.57
N GLY A 202 17.53 5.57 -3.39
CA GLY A 202 18.72 4.79 -3.06
C GLY A 202 18.99 3.67 -4.06
N GLN A 203 17.96 2.90 -4.42
CA GLN A 203 18.07 1.82 -5.41
C GLN A 203 18.37 2.33 -6.83
N LEU A 204 17.74 3.44 -7.24
CA LEU A 204 17.94 4.02 -8.57
C LEU A 204 19.34 4.62 -8.74
N ASN A 205 19.90 5.18 -7.67
CA ASN A 205 21.25 5.77 -7.66
C ASN A 205 22.37 4.73 -7.76
N THR A 206 22.11 3.44 -7.48
CA THR A 206 23.10 2.39 -7.66
C THR A 206 23.45 2.22 -9.15
N PRO A 207 24.74 2.25 -9.54
CA PRO A 207 25.18 2.10 -10.93
C PRO A 207 24.70 0.81 -11.59
N VAL A 208 24.42 0.87 -12.90
CA VAL A 208 23.99 -0.31 -13.69
C VAL A 208 25.03 -1.44 -13.62
N ALA A 209 26.32 -1.12 -13.64
CA ALA A 209 27.40 -2.11 -13.53
C ALA A 209 27.36 -2.87 -12.19
N GLU A 210 27.15 -2.17 -11.07
CA GLU A 210 27.05 -2.80 -9.76
C GLU A 210 25.80 -3.68 -9.64
N LYS A 211 24.67 -3.21 -10.17
CA LYS A 211 23.43 -4.00 -10.27
C LYS A 211 23.61 -5.25 -11.13
N PHE A 212 24.33 -5.11 -12.24
CA PHE A 212 24.69 -6.22 -13.10
C PHE A 212 25.52 -7.25 -12.34
N ASP A 213 26.56 -6.82 -11.61
CA ASP A 213 27.42 -7.73 -10.84
C ASP A 213 26.64 -8.48 -9.75
N ILE A 214 25.71 -7.81 -9.08
CA ILE A 214 24.80 -8.42 -8.09
C ILE A 214 23.90 -9.46 -8.77
N LEU A 215 23.26 -9.12 -9.88
CA LEU A 215 22.39 -10.06 -10.61
C LEU A 215 23.18 -11.25 -11.15
N TYR A 216 24.34 -10.97 -11.74
CA TYR A 216 25.23 -11.97 -12.32
C TYR A 216 25.70 -12.95 -11.25
N SER A 217 26.21 -12.44 -10.12
CA SER A 217 26.63 -13.28 -9.00
C SER A 217 25.47 -14.10 -8.43
N TYR A 218 24.27 -13.55 -8.30
CA TYR A 218 23.10 -14.29 -7.82
C TYR A 218 22.70 -15.43 -8.74
N LEU A 219 22.73 -15.22 -10.06
CA LEU A 219 22.39 -16.26 -11.04
C LEU A 219 23.49 -17.32 -11.15
N HIS A 220 24.73 -17.01 -10.77
CA HIS A 220 25.89 -17.89 -10.89
C HIS A 220 26.35 -18.54 -9.57
N GLN A 221 26.02 -18.00 -8.39
CA GLN A 221 26.35 -18.57 -7.08
C GLN A 221 25.49 -19.80 -6.73
N GLY A 222 26.15 -20.94 -6.50
CA GLY A 222 25.57 -22.19 -5.96
C GLY A 222 24.80 -23.02 -6.99
N GLY A 223 24.93 -24.34 -7.11
CA GLY A 223 25.30 -25.37 -6.12
C GLY A 223 24.28 -26.52 -6.20
N CYS A 224 23.03 -26.19 -6.56
CA CYS A 224 22.00 -27.13 -6.98
C CYS A 224 21.49 -26.71 -8.36
N ASN A 225 21.24 -27.68 -9.23
CA ASN A 225 20.61 -27.51 -10.55
C ASN A 225 19.13 -27.09 -10.46
N GLU A 226 18.74 -26.23 -9.51
CA GLU A 226 17.34 -25.85 -9.21
C GLU A 226 17.15 -24.33 -8.97
N GLY A 227 18.03 -23.48 -9.49
CA GLY A 227 17.93 -22.02 -9.36
C GLY A 227 17.41 -21.31 -10.63
N PRO A 228 16.95 -20.05 -10.51
CA PRO A 228 16.49 -19.24 -11.65
C PRO A 228 17.59 -19.02 -12.71
N GLY A 229 18.87 -19.17 -12.33
CA GLY A 229 20.02 -19.10 -13.25
C GLY A 229 20.23 -20.32 -14.13
N ASN A 230 19.53 -21.44 -13.93
CA ASN A 230 19.77 -22.67 -14.71
C ASN A 230 19.55 -22.50 -16.20
N VAL A 231 18.47 -21.83 -16.59
CA VAL A 231 18.17 -21.58 -18.02
C VAL A 231 19.29 -20.76 -18.64
N LEU A 232 19.79 -19.75 -17.91
CA LEU A 232 20.91 -18.92 -18.35
C LEU A 232 22.18 -19.78 -18.54
N LYS A 233 22.52 -20.61 -17.55
CA LYS A 233 23.70 -21.50 -17.60
C LYS A 233 23.62 -22.52 -18.75
N VAL A 234 22.43 -23.08 -19.00
CA VAL A 234 22.21 -24.01 -20.13
C VAL A 234 22.44 -23.29 -21.46
N LEU A 235 21.91 -22.08 -21.63
CA LEU A 235 22.12 -21.30 -22.84
C LEU A 235 23.59 -20.92 -23.02
N GLU A 236 24.28 -20.51 -21.96
CA GLU A 236 25.72 -20.22 -21.99
C GLU A 236 26.55 -21.45 -22.37
N ALA A 237 26.21 -22.62 -21.84
CA ALA A 237 26.88 -23.88 -22.18
C ALA A 237 26.66 -24.26 -23.65
N LEU A 238 25.43 -24.12 -24.17
CA LEU A 238 25.10 -24.37 -25.57
C LEU A 238 25.90 -23.46 -26.51
N VAL A 239 25.99 -22.16 -26.19
CA VAL A 239 26.79 -21.18 -26.95
C VAL A 239 28.28 -21.53 -26.92
N SER A 240 28.79 -21.99 -25.78
CA SER A 240 30.19 -22.37 -25.62
C SER A 240 30.54 -23.68 -26.35
N SER A 241 29.59 -24.61 -26.49
CA SER A 241 29.76 -25.92 -27.15
C SER A 241 29.64 -25.88 -28.69
N SER A 242 29.70 -24.69 -29.30
CA SER A 242 29.34 -24.36 -30.69
C SER A 242 30.04 -25.15 -31.82
N THR A 243 30.87 -26.14 -31.50
CA THR A 243 31.52 -27.03 -32.48
C THR A 243 30.78 -28.34 -32.75
N ASP A 244 29.77 -28.74 -31.96
CA ASP A 244 29.24 -30.13 -32.01
C ASP A 244 27.70 -30.26 -31.92
N LEU A 245 26.96 -29.24 -32.35
CA LEU A 245 25.49 -29.23 -32.21
C LEU A 245 24.80 -29.81 -33.46
N GLU A 246 24.09 -30.94 -33.30
CA GLU A 246 23.08 -31.49 -34.24
C GLU A 246 21.86 -30.57 -34.46
N HIS A 247 22.00 -29.28 -34.15
CA HIS A 247 20.93 -28.30 -34.18
C HIS A 247 21.03 -27.55 -35.51
N GLY A 248 19.93 -27.50 -36.26
CA GLY A 248 19.92 -26.91 -37.60
C GLY A 248 20.47 -25.48 -37.65
N GLU A 249 21.03 -25.08 -38.80
CA GLU A 249 21.78 -23.83 -39.05
C GLU A 249 21.16 -22.56 -38.44
N ARG A 250 19.83 -22.47 -38.47
CA ARG A 250 19.07 -21.35 -37.90
C ARG A 250 19.25 -21.20 -36.38
N ILE A 251 19.28 -22.31 -35.64
CA ILE A 251 19.43 -22.30 -34.18
C ILE A 251 20.87 -21.92 -33.83
N SER A 252 21.85 -22.49 -34.52
CA SER A 252 23.26 -22.16 -34.33
C SER A 252 23.55 -20.68 -34.60
N MET A 253 22.93 -20.10 -35.64
CA MET A 253 23.04 -18.67 -35.93
C MET A 253 22.36 -17.77 -34.87
N ALA A 254 21.28 -18.23 -34.24
CA ALA A 254 20.63 -17.49 -33.16
C ALA A 254 21.44 -17.53 -31.87
N LEU A 255 21.98 -18.71 -31.52
CA LEU A 255 22.84 -18.91 -30.35
C LEU A 255 24.15 -18.11 -30.47
N SER A 256 24.76 -18.04 -31.66
CA SER A 256 26.00 -17.27 -31.85
C SER A 256 25.85 -15.75 -31.68
N LYS A 257 24.62 -15.24 -31.79
CA LYS A 257 24.29 -13.83 -31.53
C LYS A 257 23.84 -13.57 -30.09
N TRP A 258 23.61 -14.62 -29.31
CA TRP A 258 23.11 -14.49 -27.95
C TRP A 258 24.26 -14.22 -26.98
N ASN A 259 24.02 -13.32 -26.03
CA ASN A 259 24.99 -12.93 -25.00
C ASN A 259 24.27 -12.75 -23.66
N SER A 260 24.68 -13.52 -22.65
CA SER A 260 24.10 -13.45 -21.31
C SER A 260 24.29 -12.08 -20.68
N ALA A 261 25.45 -11.44 -20.85
CA ALA A 261 25.71 -10.11 -20.32
C ALA A 261 24.75 -9.05 -20.89
N GLU A 262 24.42 -9.15 -22.18
CA GLU A 262 23.45 -8.24 -22.82
C GLU A 262 22.04 -8.47 -22.26
N VAL A 263 21.63 -9.72 -22.05
CA VAL A 263 20.33 -10.08 -21.46
C VAL A 263 20.21 -9.54 -20.04
N LEU A 264 21.22 -9.78 -19.20
CA LEU A 264 21.23 -9.30 -17.81
C LEU A 264 21.24 -7.77 -17.74
N THR A 265 21.99 -7.12 -18.61
CA THR A 265 21.98 -5.64 -18.72
C THR A 265 20.58 -5.13 -19.06
N LYS A 266 19.89 -5.76 -20.02
CA LYS A 266 18.51 -5.41 -20.38
C LYS A 266 17.55 -5.61 -19.21
N ILE A 267 17.71 -6.68 -18.42
CA ILE A 267 16.91 -6.93 -17.21
C ILE A 267 17.13 -5.80 -16.19
N VAL A 268 18.38 -5.46 -15.89
CA VAL A 268 18.71 -4.39 -14.94
C VAL A 268 18.14 -3.04 -15.38
N ILE A 269 18.27 -2.70 -16.68
CA ILE A 269 17.69 -1.47 -17.23
C ILE A 269 16.16 -1.51 -17.13
N GLY A 270 15.53 -2.62 -17.50
CA GLY A 270 14.08 -2.82 -17.40
C GLY A 270 13.56 -2.60 -15.98
N GLN A 271 14.18 -3.25 -14.99
CA GLN A 271 13.86 -3.04 -13.58
C GLN A 271 14.04 -1.58 -13.15
N GLY A 272 15.11 -0.93 -13.62
CA GLY A 272 15.34 0.49 -13.36
C GLY A 272 14.20 1.39 -13.88
N MET A 273 13.66 1.12 -15.06
CA MET A 273 12.53 1.86 -15.62
C MET A 273 11.25 1.67 -14.79
N GLU A 274 10.93 0.43 -14.41
CA GLU A 274 9.75 0.14 -13.57
C GLU A 274 9.84 0.80 -12.19
N LEU A 275 11.03 0.80 -11.57
CA LEU A 275 11.26 1.49 -10.29
C LEU A 275 11.12 3.02 -10.42
N HIS A 276 11.51 3.58 -11.56
CA HIS A 276 11.34 5.00 -11.82
C HIS A 276 9.85 5.36 -11.95
N GLU A 277 9.05 4.53 -12.61
CA GLU A 277 7.60 4.73 -12.67
C GLU A 277 6.97 4.61 -11.28
N PHE A 278 7.38 3.61 -10.49
CA PHE A 278 6.89 3.48 -9.13
C PHE A 278 7.29 4.67 -8.24
N LEU A 279 8.50 5.20 -8.40
CA LEU A 279 8.93 6.43 -7.75
C LEU A 279 8.02 7.61 -8.13
N HIS A 280 7.70 7.75 -9.42
CA HIS A 280 6.80 8.80 -9.89
C HIS A 280 5.41 8.72 -9.23
N ILE A 281 4.86 7.51 -9.09
CA ILE A 281 3.60 7.26 -8.38
C ILE A 281 3.70 7.69 -6.91
N CYS A 282 4.79 7.32 -6.23
CA CYS A 282 5.02 7.69 -4.83
C CYS A 282 5.09 9.22 -4.66
N GLU A 283 5.86 9.90 -5.49
CA GLU A 283 6.01 11.37 -5.45
C GLU A 283 4.69 12.10 -5.75
N SER A 284 3.89 11.57 -6.69
CA SER A 284 2.56 12.11 -6.98
C SER A 284 1.60 11.98 -5.79
N LYS A 285 1.56 10.80 -5.14
CA LYS A 285 0.75 10.57 -3.93
C LYS A 285 1.22 11.41 -2.75
N LEU A 286 2.53 11.57 -2.58
CA LEU A 286 3.09 12.43 -1.54
C LEU A 286 2.63 13.89 -1.71
N LYS A 287 2.72 14.43 -2.93
CA LYS A 287 2.23 15.78 -3.25
C LYS A 287 0.74 15.94 -2.95
N LEU A 288 -0.07 14.93 -3.30
CA LEU A 288 -1.50 14.92 -2.98
C LEU A 288 -1.72 15.02 -1.46
N LEU A 289 -1.11 14.14 -0.67
CA LEU A 289 -1.27 14.11 0.79
C LEU A 289 -0.74 15.38 1.47
N GLN A 290 0.39 15.93 0.99
CA GLN A 290 0.92 17.21 1.47
C GLN A 290 -0.05 18.37 1.18
N SER A 291 -0.69 18.39 0.01
CA SER A 291 -1.70 19.39 -0.33
C SER A 291 -2.97 19.26 0.53
N LEU A 292 -3.33 18.04 0.92
CA LEU A 292 -4.44 17.77 1.83
C LEU A 292 -4.13 18.29 3.25
N ARG A 293 -2.89 18.14 3.70
CA ARG A 293 -2.42 18.69 4.98
C ARG A 293 -2.50 20.21 5.04
N GLN A 294 -2.21 20.89 3.92
CA GLN A 294 -2.24 22.36 3.81
C GLN A 294 -3.65 22.95 3.76
N GLN A 295 -4.70 22.13 3.58
CA GLN A 295 -6.10 22.59 3.54
C GLN A 295 -6.73 22.77 4.93
N PHE A 296 -5.96 22.52 5.98
CA PHE A 296 -6.37 22.66 7.38
C PHE A 296 -5.68 23.84 8.05
#